data_AF-A0A1A9ZXW2-F1
#
_entry.id   AF-A0A1A9ZXW2-F1
#
_cell.length_a   1.000
_cell.length_b   1.000
_cell.length_c   1.000
_cell.angle_alpha   90.00
_cell.angle_beta   90.00
_cell.angle_gamma   90.00
#
_symmetry.space_group_name_H-M   'P 1'
#
loop_
_entity.id
_entity.type
_entity.pdbx_description
1 polymer ?
#
loop_
_entity_poly.entity_id
_entity_poly.type
_entity_poly.pdbx_seq_one_letter_code
_entity_poly.pdbx_strand_id
1 'polypeptide(L)'
;MKISFSVTRLREHWDETSQCVLQRAAQLKNMLGDSQRYEAKRLELEKWLQRMEARAERMGTVATTADILEAQQKEQKSFHAELHQHKPQFEIFNTLTQKLIAVYPSDDTSRIKKMTEGVNQRYSNLNNGVINRGKQLHAAVHSLQSFDRAMDQFLAFLSESESLCETAEAEIERNPLMFKIEHCLCQATFLSLKGLLPVY
;
A
#
# COMPACT_ATOMS: atom_id res chain seq x y z
N MET A 1 64.13 -12.10 -46.38
CA MET A 1 62.68 -12.41 -46.49
C MET A 1 62.04 -12.84 -45.16
N LYS A 2 62.55 -13.86 -44.45
CA LYS A 2 61.96 -14.34 -43.17
C LYS A 2 61.88 -13.29 -42.05
N ILE A 3 62.93 -12.50 -41.83
CA ILE A 3 62.96 -11.46 -40.78
C ILE A 3 61.92 -10.37 -41.04
N SER A 4 61.77 -9.92 -42.29
CA SER A 4 60.75 -8.93 -42.67
C SER A 4 59.35 -9.43 -42.35
N PHE A 5 59.05 -10.69 -42.66
CA PHE A 5 57.75 -11.29 -42.37
C PHE A 5 57.49 -11.38 -40.85
N SER A 6 58.48 -11.81 -40.06
CA SER A 6 58.36 -11.86 -38.60
C SER A 6 58.14 -10.48 -37.98
N VAL A 7 58.82 -9.44 -38.48
CA VAL A 7 58.66 -8.06 -38.01
C VAL A 7 57.28 -7.50 -38.35
N THR A 8 56.76 -7.76 -39.56
CA THR A 8 55.40 -7.34 -39.94
C THR A 8 54.36 -7.99 -39.03
N ARG A 9 54.47 -9.31 -38.79
CA ARG A 9 53.54 -10.04 -37.93
C ARG A 9 53.56 -9.58 -36.48
N LEU A 10 54.74 -9.22 -35.97
CA LEU A 10 54.88 -8.65 -34.62
C LEU A 10 54.19 -7.28 -34.53
N ARG A 11 54.33 -6.44 -35.57
CA ARG A 11 53.68 -5.13 -35.64
C ARG A 11 52.15 -5.27 -35.66
N GLU A 12 51.63 -6.16 -36.50
CA GLU A 12 50.18 -6.44 -36.56
C GLU A 12 49.64 -6.89 -35.20
N HIS A 13 50.30 -7.85 -34.55
CA HIS A 13 49.89 -8.34 -33.23
C HIS A 13 49.99 -7.25 -32.14
N TRP A 14 51.01 -6.39 -32.22
CA TRP A 14 51.14 -5.25 -31.32
C TRP A 14 50.00 -4.25 -31.53
N ASP A 15 49.68 -3.91 -32.77
CA ASP A 15 48.63 -2.97 -33.12
C ASP A 15 47.25 -3.51 -32.68
N GLU A 16 46.96 -4.79 -32.90
CA GLU A 16 45.76 -5.48 -32.41
C GLU A 16 45.65 -5.46 -30.88
N THR A 17 46.74 -5.81 -30.19
CA THR A 17 46.77 -5.83 -28.71
C THR A 17 46.57 -4.43 -28.14
N SER A 18 47.25 -3.43 -28.71
CA SER A 18 47.12 -2.03 -28.32
C SER A 18 45.69 -1.52 -28.51
N GLN A 19 45.07 -1.83 -29.66
CA GLN A 19 43.69 -1.47 -29.93
C GLN A 19 42.72 -2.13 -28.94
N CYS A 20 42.90 -3.42 -28.64
CA CYS A 20 42.08 -4.15 -27.67
C CYS A 20 42.18 -3.53 -26.26
N VAL A 21 43.38 -3.19 -25.81
CA VAL A 21 43.61 -2.54 -24.51
C VAL A 21 42.94 -1.17 -24.45
N LEU A 22 43.07 -0.34 -25.49
CA LEU A 22 42.42 0.98 -25.55
C LEU A 22 40.89 0.87 -25.53
N GLN A 23 40.33 -0.09 -26.27
CA GLN A 23 38.88 -0.36 -26.26
C GLN A 23 38.40 -0.80 -24.87
N ARG A 24 39.12 -1.72 -24.21
CA ARG A 24 38.77 -2.17 -22.87
C ARG A 24 38.88 -1.05 -21.84
N ALA A 25 39.90 -0.20 -21.93
CA ALA A 25 40.05 0.97 -21.06
C ALA A 25 38.86 1.94 -21.21
N ALA A 26 38.41 2.19 -22.44
CA ALA A 26 37.24 3.02 -22.69
C ALA A 26 35.94 2.38 -22.14
N GLN A 27 35.77 1.06 -22.31
CA GLN A 27 34.63 0.33 -21.74
C GLN A 27 34.59 0.41 -20.21
N LEU A 28 35.72 0.18 -19.54
CA LEU A 28 35.81 0.26 -18.07
C LEU A 28 35.51 1.67 -17.56
N LYS A 29 35.96 2.70 -18.28
CA LYS A 29 35.64 4.10 -17.95
C LYS A 29 34.13 4.37 -18.04
N ASN A 30 33.46 3.85 -19.08
CA ASN A 30 32.01 3.96 -19.21
C ASN A 30 31.27 3.18 -18.11
N MET A 31 31.74 1.96 -17.81
CA MET A 31 31.16 1.10 -16.77
C MET A 31 31.23 1.76 -15.40
N LEU A 32 32.34 2.42 -15.09
CA LEU A 32 32.50 3.18 -13.86
C LEU A 32 31.45 4.30 -13.76
N GLY A 33 31.28 5.08 -14.84
CA GLY A 33 30.27 6.15 -14.89
C GLY A 33 28.84 5.65 -14.74
N ASP A 34 28.50 4.55 -15.40
CA ASP A 34 27.17 3.93 -15.28
C ASP A 34 26.92 3.36 -13.87
N SER A 35 27.96 2.74 -13.28
CA SER A 35 27.91 2.18 -11.92
C SER A 35 27.76 3.26 -10.86
N GLN A 36 28.41 4.42 -11.04
CA GLN A 36 28.23 5.59 -10.16
C GLN A 36 26.81 6.14 -10.21
N ARG A 37 26.20 6.23 -11.40
CA ARG A 37 24.81 6.67 -11.56
C ARG A 37 23.82 5.70 -10.90
N TYR A 38 24.03 4.40 -11.11
CA TYR A 38 23.26 3.36 -10.43
C TYR A 38 23.35 3.48 -8.92
N GLU A 39 24.57 3.60 -8.38
CA GLU A 39 24.80 3.62 -6.94
C GLU A 39 24.21 4.88 -6.30
N ALA A 40 24.35 6.04 -6.93
CA ALA A 40 23.71 7.28 -6.49
C ALA A 40 22.18 7.12 -6.41
N LYS A 41 21.56 6.52 -7.44
CA LYS A 41 20.12 6.29 -7.46
C LYS A 41 19.67 5.27 -6.42
N ARG A 42 20.44 4.20 -6.23
CA ARG A 42 20.20 3.19 -5.21
C ARG A 42 20.14 3.80 -3.82
N LEU A 43 21.15 4.60 -3.47
CA LEU A 43 21.24 5.26 -2.15
C LEU A 43 20.11 6.28 -1.94
N GLU A 44 19.70 6.99 -2.99
CA GLU A 44 18.53 7.88 -2.96
C GLU A 44 17.25 7.11 -2.63
N LEU A 45 17.00 6.00 -3.33
CA LEU A 45 15.82 5.17 -3.13
C LEU A 45 15.81 4.45 -1.78
N GLU A 46 16.97 3.97 -1.31
CA GLU A 46 17.06 3.34 0.02
C GLU A 46 16.74 4.32 1.15
N LYS A 47 17.22 5.55 1.05
CA LYS A 47 16.87 6.62 2.00
C LYS A 47 15.38 6.93 1.96
N TRP A 48 14.79 6.96 0.77
CA TRP A 48 13.35 7.19 0.63
C TRP A 48 12.54 6.03 1.22
N LEU A 49 12.89 4.78 0.88
CA LEU A 49 12.25 3.58 1.41
C LEU A 49 12.30 3.55 2.94
N GLN A 50 13.46 3.82 3.54
CA GLN A 50 13.60 3.84 4.99
C GLN A 50 12.65 4.85 5.65
N ARG A 51 12.48 6.04 5.07
CA ARG A 51 11.53 7.04 5.59
C ARG A 51 10.08 6.57 5.47
N MET A 52 9.74 5.97 4.33
CA MET A 52 8.37 5.51 4.06
C MET A 52 8.00 4.29 4.90
N GLU A 53 8.91 3.35 5.08
CA GLU A 53 8.76 2.20 5.97
C GLU A 53 8.57 2.66 7.42
N ALA A 54 9.42 3.56 7.92
CA ALA A 54 9.26 4.13 9.27
C ALA A 54 7.95 4.91 9.43
N ARG A 55 7.50 5.62 8.38
CA ARG A 55 6.18 6.25 8.37
C ARG A 55 5.07 5.21 8.45
N ALA A 56 5.14 4.14 7.66
CA ALA A 56 4.14 3.07 7.66
C ALA A 56 4.04 2.37 9.03
N GLU A 57 5.17 2.15 9.71
CA GLU A 57 5.19 1.63 11.08
C GLU A 57 4.45 2.55 12.06
N ARG A 58 4.65 3.87 11.95
CA ARG A 58 3.97 4.87 12.80
C ARG A 58 2.47 4.97 12.55
N MET A 59 1.98 4.60 11.37
CA MET A 59 0.55 4.63 11.04
C MET A 59 -0.28 3.62 11.85
N GLY A 60 0.37 2.63 12.47
CA GLY A 60 -0.27 1.66 13.35
C GLY A 60 -1.42 0.87 12.72
N THR A 61 -2.23 0.26 13.59
CA THR A 61 -3.40 -0.52 13.20
C THR A 61 -4.59 0.37 12.83
N VAL A 62 -5.53 -0.19 12.06
CA VAL A 62 -6.80 0.48 11.74
C VAL A 62 -7.61 0.67 13.01
N ALA A 63 -8.09 1.89 13.27
CA ALA A 63 -8.91 2.22 14.43
C ALA A 63 -10.38 1.79 14.24
N THR A 64 -11.17 1.90 15.30
CA THR A 64 -12.61 1.55 15.29
C THR A 64 -13.53 2.73 15.58
N THR A 65 -12.99 3.92 15.87
CA THR A 65 -13.77 5.15 16.14
C THR A 65 -13.76 6.10 14.94
N ALA A 66 -14.84 6.86 14.76
CA ALA A 66 -15.07 7.72 13.59
C ALA A 66 -13.95 8.75 13.39
N ASP A 67 -13.63 9.48 14.47
CA ASP A 67 -12.66 10.57 14.51
C ASP A 67 -11.25 10.13 14.11
N ILE A 68 -10.81 8.98 14.64
CA ILE A 68 -9.49 8.42 14.33
C ILE A 68 -9.49 7.84 12.90
N LEU A 69 -10.57 7.20 12.47
CA LEU A 69 -10.68 6.64 11.11
C LEU A 69 -10.61 7.73 10.04
N GLU A 70 -11.21 8.90 10.26
CA GLU A 70 -11.11 10.03 9.34
C GLU A 70 -9.66 10.52 9.20
N ALA A 71 -8.95 10.68 10.32
CA ALA A 71 -7.54 11.05 10.34
C ALA A 71 -6.68 10.01 9.60
N GLN A 72 -6.89 8.71 9.88
CA GLN A 72 -6.17 7.62 9.23
C GLN A 72 -6.47 7.54 7.72
N GLN A 73 -7.69 7.84 7.27
CA GLN A 73 -8.00 7.91 5.83
C GLN A 73 -7.20 9.02 5.13
N LYS A 74 -7.10 10.20 5.76
CA LYS A 74 -6.32 11.32 5.21
C LYS A 74 -4.84 10.97 5.14
N GLU A 75 -4.29 10.37 6.18
CA GLU A 75 -2.91 9.91 6.21
C GLU A 75 -2.64 8.84 5.14
N GLN A 76 -3.52 7.86 5.03
CA GLN A 76 -3.46 6.80 4.00
C GLN A 76 -3.47 7.37 2.58
N LYS A 77 -4.35 8.34 2.29
CA LYS A 77 -4.41 9.00 0.97
C LYS A 77 -3.10 9.72 0.66
N SER A 78 -2.56 10.46 1.63
CA SER A 78 -1.27 11.15 1.49
C SER A 78 -0.12 10.16 1.27
N PHE A 79 -0.07 9.07 2.04
CA PHE A 79 0.95 8.04 1.90
C PHE A 79 0.93 7.39 0.52
N HIS A 80 -0.27 6.99 0.07
CA HIS A 80 -0.46 6.37 -1.24
C HIS A 80 -0.08 7.32 -2.38
N ALA A 81 -0.44 8.61 -2.28
CA ALA A 81 -0.06 9.62 -3.28
C ALA A 81 1.46 9.77 -3.41
N GLU A 82 2.19 9.85 -2.29
CA GLU A 82 3.66 9.94 -2.30
C GLU A 82 4.31 8.70 -2.91
N LEU A 83 3.78 7.51 -2.60
CA LEU A 83 4.25 6.25 -3.16
C LEU A 83 4.09 6.22 -4.69
N HIS A 84 2.92 6.63 -5.19
CA HIS A 84 2.66 6.75 -6.64
C HIS A 84 3.58 7.76 -7.31
N GLN A 85 3.82 8.92 -6.69
CA GLN A 85 4.73 9.93 -7.23
C GLN A 85 6.17 9.44 -7.35
N HIS A 86 6.60 8.52 -6.48
CA HIS A 86 7.96 7.96 -6.52
C HIS A 86 8.13 6.78 -7.49
N LYS A 87 7.05 6.18 -7.98
CA LYS A 87 7.11 5.05 -8.92
C LYS A 87 8.05 5.27 -10.12
N PRO A 88 8.06 6.43 -10.81
CA PRO A 88 8.99 6.65 -11.93
C PRO A 88 10.46 6.60 -11.54
N GLN A 89 10.80 6.89 -10.27
CA GLN A 89 12.19 6.82 -9.79
C GLN A 89 12.69 5.36 -9.71
N PHE A 90 11.81 4.41 -9.39
CA PHE A 90 12.10 2.97 -9.44
C PHE A 90 12.22 2.47 -10.88
N GLU A 91 11.43 3.01 -11.81
CA GLU A 91 11.55 2.70 -13.24
C GLU A 91 12.93 3.13 -13.77
N ILE A 92 13.38 4.35 -13.46
CA ILE A 92 14.72 4.84 -13.79
C ILE A 92 15.81 3.94 -13.20
N PHE A 93 15.68 3.55 -11.93
CA PHE A 93 16.62 2.66 -11.27
C PHE A 93 16.73 1.28 -11.96
N ASN A 94 15.59 0.74 -12.39
CA ASN A 94 15.54 -0.50 -13.16
C ASN A 94 16.18 -0.34 -14.54
N THR A 95 15.98 0.79 -15.23
CA THR A 95 16.67 1.09 -16.49
C THR A 95 18.20 1.16 -16.31
N LEU A 96 18.69 1.82 -15.25
CA LEU A 96 20.13 1.87 -14.94
C LEU A 96 20.69 0.46 -14.68
N THR A 97 19.93 -0.37 -13.96
CA THR A 97 20.29 -1.79 -13.73
C THR A 97 20.41 -2.55 -15.05
N GLN A 98 19.40 -2.45 -15.91
CA GLN A 98 19.40 -3.15 -17.20
C GLN A 98 20.55 -2.68 -18.11
N LYS A 99 20.86 -1.38 -18.10
CA LYS A 99 22.01 -0.84 -18.84
C LYS A 99 23.31 -1.51 -18.40
N LEU A 100 23.56 -1.61 -17.09
CA LEU A 100 24.78 -2.24 -16.57
C LEU A 100 24.88 -3.73 -16.94
N ILE A 101 23.75 -4.45 -16.93
CA ILE A 101 23.73 -5.88 -17.28
C ILE A 101 23.93 -6.09 -18.78
N ALA A 102 23.27 -5.29 -19.62
CA ALA A 102 23.26 -5.48 -21.07
C ALA A 102 24.53 -4.97 -21.76
N VAL A 103 25.11 -3.86 -21.29
CA VAL A 103 26.28 -3.22 -21.92
C VAL A 103 27.59 -3.90 -21.51
N TYR A 104 27.65 -4.53 -20.34
CA TYR A 104 28.86 -5.17 -19.80
C TYR A 104 28.64 -6.68 -19.52
N PRO A 105 28.28 -7.48 -20.54
CA PRO A 105 27.90 -8.89 -20.35
C PRO A 105 29.06 -9.80 -19.94
N SER A 106 30.30 -9.40 -20.21
CA SER A 106 31.52 -10.13 -19.82
C SER A 106 32.03 -9.76 -18.42
N ASP A 107 31.40 -8.78 -17.77
CA ASP A 107 31.75 -8.32 -16.43
C ASP A 107 30.78 -8.90 -15.38
N ASP A 108 31.25 -9.07 -14.13
CA ASP A 108 30.39 -9.56 -13.05
C ASP A 108 29.40 -8.48 -12.60
N THR A 109 28.12 -8.72 -12.91
CA THR A 109 26.99 -7.84 -12.54
C THR A 109 26.08 -8.46 -11.47
N SER A 110 26.49 -9.58 -10.85
CA SER A 110 25.69 -10.32 -9.86
C SER A 110 25.28 -9.46 -8.66
N ARG A 111 26.20 -8.65 -8.13
CA ARG A 111 25.93 -7.73 -7.01
C ARG A 111 24.86 -6.70 -7.37
N ILE A 112 24.90 -6.16 -8.58
CA ILE A 112 23.93 -5.17 -9.06
C ILE A 112 22.53 -5.80 -9.09
N LYS A 113 22.41 -7.01 -9.66
CA LYS A 113 21.14 -7.75 -9.72
C LYS A 113 20.54 -7.96 -8.32
N LYS A 114 21.34 -8.53 -7.40
CA LYS A 114 20.91 -8.82 -6.03
C LYS A 114 20.46 -7.56 -5.28
N MET A 115 21.21 -6.47 -5.44
CA MET A 115 20.89 -5.22 -4.74
C MET A 115 19.63 -4.55 -5.31
N THR A 116 19.46 -4.58 -6.63
CA THR A 116 18.24 -4.12 -7.30
C THR A 116 17.02 -4.93 -6.88
N GLU A 117 17.14 -6.25 -6.83
CA GLU A 117 16.08 -7.13 -6.33
C GLU A 117 15.68 -6.78 -4.90
N GLY A 118 16.65 -6.54 -4.01
CA GLY A 118 16.38 -6.13 -2.63
C GLY A 118 15.59 -4.81 -2.52
N VAL A 119 15.99 -3.79 -3.28
CA VAL A 119 15.29 -2.50 -3.32
C VAL A 119 13.87 -2.64 -3.88
N ASN A 120 13.72 -3.38 -4.99
CA ASN A 120 12.41 -3.60 -5.61
C ASN A 120 11.48 -4.43 -4.71
N GLN A 121 12.01 -5.42 -3.99
CA GLN A 121 11.22 -6.24 -3.08
C GLN A 121 10.67 -5.40 -1.92
N ARG A 122 11.49 -4.53 -1.33
CA ARG A 122 11.06 -3.59 -0.28
C ARG A 122 9.95 -2.67 -0.77
N TYR A 123 10.13 -2.08 -1.95
CA TYR A 123 9.10 -1.24 -2.58
C TYR A 123 7.79 -2.00 -2.82
N SER A 124 7.87 -3.23 -3.34
CA SER A 124 6.70 -4.10 -3.58
C SER A 124 5.96 -4.42 -2.28
N ASN A 125 6.71 -4.80 -1.22
CA ASN A 125 6.15 -5.08 0.10
C ASN A 125 5.42 -3.86 0.67
N LEU A 126 6.05 -2.68 0.58
CA LEU A 126 5.46 -1.42 1.04
C LEU A 126 4.18 -1.09 0.28
N ASN A 127 4.20 -1.18 -1.05
CA ASN A 127 3.04 -0.93 -1.90
C ASN A 127 1.88 -1.88 -1.57
N ASN A 128 2.16 -3.18 -1.41
CA ASN A 128 1.16 -4.17 -1.04
C ASN A 128 0.57 -3.90 0.36
N GLY A 129 1.41 -3.54 1.32
CA GLY A 129 0.99 -3.17 2.68
C GLY A 129 0.04 -1.97 2.67
N VAL A 130 0.37 -0.93 1.91
CA VAL A 130 -0.47 0.27 1.75
C VAL A 130 -1.81 -0.05 1.12
N ILE A 131 -1.83 -0.84 0.04
CA ILE A 131 -3.08 -1.25 -0.63
C ILE A 131 -3.96 -2.04 0.35
N ASN A 132 -3.37 -2.99 1.08
CA ASN A 132 -4.09 -3.80 2.05
C ASN A 132 -4.66 -2.94 3.20
N ARG A 133 -3.85 -2.04 3.76
CA ARG A 133 -4.29 -1.10 4.79
C ARG A 133 -5.44 -0.20 4.30
N GLY A 134 -5.39 0.24 3.05
CA GLY A 134 -6.47 1.00 2.42
C GLY A 134 -7.79 0.22 2.37
N LYS A 135 -7.75 -1.08 2.04
CA LYS A 135 -8.94 -1.95 2.06
C LYS A 135 -9.49 -2.10 3.49
N GLN A 136 -8.62 -2.31 4.48
CA GLN A 136 -9.03 -2.44 5.88
C GLN A 136 -9.68 -1.16 6.40
N LEU A 137 -9.11 0.01 6.09
CA LEU A 137 -9.70 1.30 6.44
C LEU A 137 -11.09 1.48 5.82
N HIS A 138 -11.23 1.15 4.54
CA HIS A 138 -12.52 1.26 3.86
C HIS A 138 -13.58 0.34 4.50
N ALA A 139 -13.21 -0.90 4.83
CA ALA A 139 -14.09 -1.84 5.51
C ALA A 139 -14.49 -1.36 6.91
N ALA A 140 -13.55 -0.83 7.71
CA ALA A 140 -13.83 -0.31 9.05
C ALA A 140 -14.81 0.88 8.99
N VAL A 141 -14.62 1.79 8.05
CA VAL A 141 -15.49 2.95 7.85
C VAL A 141 -16.88 2.53 7.40
N HIS A 142 -16.97 1.58 6.47
CA HIS A 142 -18.25 1.03 6.05
C HIS A 142 -18.98 0.34 7.22
N SER A 143 -18.26 -0.43 8.03
CA SER A 143 -18.82 -1.08 9.22
C SER A 143 -19.37 -0.06 10.21
N LEU A 144 -18.64 1.03 10.47
CA LEU A 144 -19.08 2.09 11.36
C LEU A 144 -20.33 2.79 10.85
N GLN A 145 -20.35 3.14 9.56
CA GLN A 145 -21.54 3.73 8.93
C GLN A 145 -22.76 2.81 8.96
N SER A 146 -22.55 1.50 8.83
CA SER A 146 -23.63 0.51 8.96
C SER A 146 -24.15 0.44 10.40
N PHE A 147 -23.25 0.51 11.38
CA PHE A 147 -23.62 0.53 12.79
C PHE A 147 -24.41 1.79 13.15
N ASP A 148 -23.94 2.98 12.72
CA ASP A 148 -24.64 4.25 12.98
C ASP A 148 -26.08 4.20 12.43
N ARG A 149 -26.27 3.71 11.19
CA ARG A 149 -27.61 3.55 10.61
C ARG A 149 -28.49 2.58 11.38
N ALA A 150 -27.93 1.47 11.85
CA ALA A 150 -28.67 0.49 12.65
C ALA A 150 -29.07 1.09 14.01
N MET A 151 -28.19 1.89 14.62
CA MET A 151 -28.46 2.61 15.85
C MET A 151 -29.57 3.65 15.66
N ASP A 152 -29.52 4.44 14.59
CA ASP A 152 -30.56 5.42 14.27
C ASP A 152 -31.94 4.76 14.10
N GLN A 153 -32.01 3.60 13.43
CA GLN A 153 -33.24 2.82 13.28
C GLN A 153 -33.75 2.30 14.62
N PHE A 154 -32.83 1.83 15.48
CA PHE A 154 -33.18 1.34 16.81
C PHE A 154 -33.69 2.47 17.72
N LEU A 155 -33.05 3.64 17.69
CA LEU A 155 -33.51 4.82 18.43
C LEU A 155 -34.88 5.29 17.95
N ALA A 156 -35.11 5.34 16.64
CA ALA A 156 -36.42 5.68 16.08
C ALA A 156 -37.50 4.69 16.54
N PHE A 157 -37.19 3.39 16.55
CA PHE A 157 -38.08 2.35 17.05
C PHE A 157 -38.39 2.49 18.54
N LEU A 158 -37.39 2.83 19.37
CA LEU A 158 -37.61 3.07 20.80
C LEU A 158 -38.54 4.28 21.02
N SER A 159 -38.31 5.39 20.31
CA SER A 159 -39.18 6.57 20.39
C SER A 159 -40.62 6.28 19.95
N GLU A 160 -40.81 5.50 18.89
CA GLU A 160 -42.15 5.07 18.45
C GLU A 160 -42.82 4.18 19.50
N SER A 161 -42.08 3.22 20.05
CA SER A 161 -42.59 2.31 21.08
C SER A 161 -42.96 3.04 22.37
N GLU A 162 -42.16 4.02 22.80
CA GLU A 162 -42.44 4.88 23.95
C GLU A 162 -43.73 5.68 23.73
N SER A 163 -43.88 6.32 22.56
CA SER A 163 -45.09 7.06 22.22
C SER A 163 -46.36 6.18 22.18
N LEU A 164 -46.24 4.94 21.69
CA LEU A 164 -47.35 3.97 21.71
C LEU A 164 -47.74 3.57 23.13
N CYS A 165 -46.76 3.35 24.02
CA CYS A 165 -47.02 3.07 25.44
C CYS A 165 -47.68 4.25 26.14
N GLU A 166 -47.17 5.47 25.99
CA GLU A 166 -47.79 6.68 26.57
C GLU A 166 -49.23 6.87 26.11
N THR A 167 -49.50 6.62 24.82
CA THR A 167 -50.85 6.67 24.27
C THR A 167 -51.76 5.62 24.89
N ALA A 168 -51.27 4.38 25.04
CA ALA A 168 -52.01 3.31 25.68
C ALA A 168 -52.31 3.63 27.15
N GLU A 169 -51.33 4.13 27.90
CA GLU A 169 -51.51 4.57 29.30
C GLU A 169 -52.58 5.65 29.43
N ALA A 170 -52.56 6.67 28.55
CA ALA A 170 -53.58 7.71 28.53
C ALA A 170 -54.99 7.19 28.19
N GLU A 171 -55.09 6.15 27.35
CA GLU A 171 -56.36 5.48 27.05
C GLU A 171 -56.89 4.67 28.25
N ILE A 172 -56.01 4.03 29.03
CA ILE A 172 -56.38 3.32 30.27
C ILE A 172 -56.94 4.29 31.31
N GLU A 173 -56.28 5.43 31.53
CA GLU A 173 -56.77 6.47 32.44
C GLU A 173 -58.17 6.97 32.05
N ARG A 174 -58.47 6.99 30.74
CA ARG A 174 -59.78 7.39 30.22
C ARG A 174 -60.83 6.28 30.28
N ASN A 175 -60.45 5.01 30.17
CA ASN A 175 -61.39 3.88 30.18
C ASN A 175 -60.78 2.60 30.80
N PRO A 176 -61.01 2.35 32.10
CA PRO A 176 -60.41 1.23 32.84
C PRO A 176 -60.78 -0.18 32.35
N LEU A 177 -61.75 -0.33 31.43
CA LEU A 177 -62.21 -1.63 30.90
C LEU A 177 -61.47 -2.09 29.62
N MET A 178 -60.50 -1.33 29.12
CA MET A 178 -59.77 -1.59 27.86
C MET A 178 -58.65 -2.66 27.92
N PHE A 179 -58.41 -3.27 29.08
CA PHE A 179 -57.30 -4.19 29.41
C PHE A 179 -56.99 -5.33 28.40
N LYS A 180 -57.92 -5.73 27.52
CA LYS A 180 -57.71 -6.82 26.55
C LYS A 180 -56.94 -6.40 25.28
N ILE A 181 -56.98 -5.13 24.91
CA ILE A 181 -56.29 -4.63 23.71
C ILE A 181 -54.80 -4.41 24.01
N GLU A 182 -54.46 -4.04 25.25
CA GLU A 182 -53.08 -3.89 25.73
C GLU A 182 -52.24 -5.16 25.64
N HIS A 183 -52.78 -6.30 26.07
CA HIS A 183 -52.03 -7.56 26.02
C HIS A 183 -51.58 -7.88 24.59
N CYS A 184 -52.40 -7.56 23.59
CA CYS A 184 -52.03 -7.73 22.18
C CYS A 184 -50.99 -6.72 21.70
N LEU A 185 -51.04 -5.45 22.14
CA LEU A 185 -50.07 -4.41 21.75
C LEU A 185 -48.70 -4.61 22.42
N CYS A 186 -48.67 -4.94 23.72
CA CYS A 186 -47.44 -5.32 24.41
C CYS A 186 -46.84 -6.62 23.85
N GLN A 187 -47.67 -7.60 23.47
CA GLN A 187 -47.18 -8.83 22.87
C GLN A 187 -46.67 -8.62 21.44
N ALA A 188 -47.29 -7.73 20.66
CA ALA A 188 -46.82 -7.35 19.33
C ALA A 188 -45.49 -6.58 19.37
N THR A 189 -45.35 -5.61 20.29
CA THR A 189 -44.09 -4.89 20.50
C THR A 189 -42.97 -5.81 21.00
N PHE A 190 -43.27 -6.73 21.93
CA PHE A 190 -42.31 -7.74 22.39
C PHE A 190 -41.87 -8.73 21.29
N LEU A 191 -42.80 -9.13 20.40
CA LEU A 191 -42.48 -9.97 19.25
C LEU A 191 -41.64 -9.23 18.19
N SER A 192 -41.93 -7.96 17.94
CA SER A 192 -41.10 -7.10 17.07
C SER A 192 -39.70 -6.88 17.64
N LEU A 193 -39.57 -6.65 18.95
CA LEU A 193 -38.27 -6.56 19.64
C LEU A 193 -37.45 -7.84 19.52
N LYS A 194 -38.09 -9.01 19.62
CA LYS A 194 -37.43 -10.31 19.37
C LYS A 194 -36.96 -10.49 17.93
N GLY A 195 -37.64 -9.89 16.96
CA GLY A 195 -37.25 -9.93 15.54
C GLY A 195 -36.11 -8.98 15.17
N LEU A 196 -35.91 -7.91 15.95
CA LEU A 196 -34.86 -6.91 15.77
C LEU A 196 -33.55 -7.25 16.49
N LEU A 197 -33.57 -8.17 17.47
CA LEU A 197 -32.35 -8.68 18.10
C LEU A 197 -31.63 -9.65 17.15
N PRO A 198 -30.33 -9.46 16.87
CA PRO A 198 -29.60 -10.40 16.04
C PRO A 198 -29.58 -11.78 16.71
N VAL A 199 -30.03 -12.80 15.98
CA VAL A 199 -29.79 -14.20 16.35
C VAL A 199 -28.29 -14.45 16.15
N TYR A 200 -27.54 -14.48 17.25
CA TYR A 200 -26.13 -14.89 17.24
C TYR A 200 -25.98 -16.37 16.93
#